data_AF-A0A0F0L6K1-F1
#
_entry.id   AF-A0A0F0L6K1-F1
#
_cell.length_a   1.000
_cell.length_b   1.000
_cell.length_c   1.000
_cell.angle_alpha   90.00
_cell.angle_beta   90.00
_cell.angle_gamma   90.00
#
_symmetry.space_group_name_H-M   'P 1'
#
loop_
_entity.id
_entity.type
_entity.pdbx_description
1 polymer ?
#
loop_
_entity_poly.entity_id
_entity_poly.type
_entity_poly.pdbx_seq_one_letter_code
_entity_poly.pdbx_strand_id
1 'polypeptide(L)'
;MHRVRPATRNRRPLREIGAALAVLVALPIGLVGCRPEIPQPQPYPSIEWESGSAPSGGLEDDPWVQATRASLEAQAVAQNQNDFNLPELIRTTGLAVRSDGVAHARSQLKNGHRTVTVAGPMPFAPIEVIADAADPAHARVQACVGASLALEASDQSSGAFGIEYRLERIPEGLIRVVGSTGLSDLECDGVEFALARFDPQPVPSTLTDARDVPFAERDDLDRQAD
;
A
#
# COMPACT_ATOMS: atom_id res chain seq x y z
N MET A 1 86.70 -23.15 36.29
CA MET A 1 85.94 -24.33 35.80
C MET A 1 86.01 -24.30 34.27
N HIS A 2 86.92 -25.02 33.61
CA HIS A 2 86.77 -26.40 33.10
C HIS A 2 85.50 -26.56 32.22
N ARG A 3 85.48 -27.05 30.97
CA ARG A 3 86.44 -27.78 30.11
C ARG A 3 85.88 -27.80 28.66
N VAL A 4 86.78 -27.76 27.67
CA VAL A 4 86.92 -28.68 26.51
C VAL A 4 85.71 -29.01 25.60
N ARG A 5 85.72 -28.41 24.39
CA ARG A 5 85.86 -28.97 23.02
C ARG A 5 85.09 -30.24 22.53
N PRO A 6 84.92 -30.42 21.19
CA PRO A 6 83.74 -30.93 20.48
C PRO A 6 83.88 -32.35 19.90
N ALA A 7 82.82 -32.88 19.25
CA ALA A 7 82.86 -34.04 18.35
C ALA A 7 81.79 -33.89 17.24
N THR A 8 82.17 -33.55 16.00
CA THR A 8 82.35 -34.43 14.82
C THR A 8 81.11 -35.17 14.31
N ARG A 9 80.51 -34.56 13.28
CA ARG A 9 80.28 -35.10 11.92
C ARG A 9 79.91 -36.59 11.81
N ASN A 10 78.69 -36.86 11.34
CA ASN A 10 78.47 -37.98 10.43
C ASN A 10 77.69 -37.51 9.19
N ARG A 11 78.31 -37.71 8.03
CA ARG A 11 77.73 -37.56 6.69
C ARG A 11 77.31 -38.95 6.24
N ARG A 12 76.15 -39.11 5.59
CA ARG A 12 75.94 -39.90 4.34
C ARG A 12 74.44 -39.92 3.94
N PRO A 13 74.11 -40.24 2.68
CA PRO A 13 73.46 -39.26 1.81
C PRO A 13 72.20 -39.76 1.08
N LEU A 14 71.64 -38.85 0.26
CA LEU A 14 70.92 -39.09 -1.00
C LEU A 14 69.60 -39.91 -0.96
N ARG A 15 68.49 -39.22 -1.27
CA ARG A 15 67.59 -39.46 -2.41
C ARG A 15 66.33 -38.61 -2.21
N GLU A 16 66.20 -37.53 -2.97
CA GLU A 16 65.51 -37.46 -4.26
C GLU A 16 64.00 -37.20 -4.14
N ILE A 17 63.62 -36.06 -4.75
CA ILE A 17 62.42 -35.83 -5.56
C ILE A 17 61.09 -35.68 -4.83
N GLY A 18 60.53 -34.47 -4.94
CA GLY A 18 59.13 -34.21 -4.62
C GLY A 18 58.80 -32.72 -4.61
N ALA A 19 58.95 -32.04 -5.75
CA ALA A 19 58.42 -30.70 -5.93
C ALA A 19 56.88 -30.76 -5.92
N ALA A 20 56.26 -30.42 -4.79
CA ALA A 20 54.82 -30.17 -4.73
C ALA A 20 54.58 -28.66 -4.86
N LEU A 21 54.28 -28.22 -6.09
CA LEU A 21 53.69 -26.92 -6.37
C LEU A 21 52.32 -26.87 -5.68
N ALA A 22 52.23 -26.17 -4.54
CA ALA A 22 50.95 -25.81 -3.95
C ALA A 22 50.42 -24.58 -4.72
N VAL A 23 49.63 -24.83 -5.77
CA VAL A 23 48.80 -23.80 -6.40
C VAL A 23 47.64 -23.53 -5.44
N LEU A 24 47.79 -22.49 -4.60
CA LEU A 24 46.67 -21.89 -3.88
C LEU A 24 45.76 -21.21 -4.92
N VAL A 25 44.74 -21.93 -5.35
CA VAL A 25 43.60 -21.34 -6.08
C VAL A 25 42.85 -20.48 -5.09
N ALA A 26 43.11 -19.17 -5.11
CA ALA A 26 42.26 -18.18 -4.48
C ALA A 26 40.90 -18.21 -5.19
N LEU A 27 39.93 -18.91 -4.61
CA LEU A 27 38.52 -18.80 -4.98
C LEU A 27 38.08 -17.37 -4.65
N PRO A 28 37.71 -16.53 -5.64
CA PRO A 28 37.01 -15.31 -5.34
C PRO A 28 35.65 -15.73 -4.77
N ILE A 29 35.50 -15.61 -3.45
CA ILE A 29 34.19 -15.62 -2.80
C ILE A 29 33.52 -14.34 -3.30
N GLY A 30 32.83 -14.46 -4.43
CA GLY A 30 31.96 -13.42 -4.94
C GLY A 30 30.92 -13.14 -3.87
N LEU A 31 31.08 -12.01 -3.18
CA LEU A 31 29.99 -11.36 -2.47
C LEU A 31 28.96 -10.99 -3.53
N VAL A 32 28.09 -11.94 -3.88
CA VAL A 32 26.81 -11.64 -4.50
C VAL A 32 26.05 -10.90 -3.42
N GLY A 33 26.25 -9.59 -3.36
CA GLY A 33 25.44 -8.73 -2.53
C GLY A 33 24.00 -8.99 -2.97
N CYS A 34 23.17 -9.45 -2.03
CA CYS A 34 21.73 -9.47 -2.20
C CYS A 34 21.33 -8.05 -2.56
N ARG A 35 21.13 -7.80 -3.86
CA ARG A 35 20.52 -6.56 -4.31
C ARG A 35 19.11 -6.62 -3.73
N PRO A 36 18.66 -5.62 -2.95
CA PRO A 36 17.27 -5.59 -2.54
C PRO A 36 16.43 -5.66 -3.82
N GLU A 37 15.65 -6.74 -3.95
CA GLU A 37 14.65 -6.89 -5.00
C GLU A 37 13.76 -5.66 -4.88
N ILE A 38 13.81 -4.76 -5.87
CA ILE A 38 12.87 -3.65 -5.93
C ILE A 38 11.50 -4.33 -6.07
N PRO A 39 10.57 -4.15 -5.12
CA PRO A 39 9.26 -4.78 -5.21
C PRO A 39 8.65 -4.43 -6.57
N GLN A 40 8.34 -5.46 -7.37
CA GLN A 40 7.62 -5.23 -8.62
C GLN A 40 6.25 -4.64 -8.26
N PRO A 41 5.77 -3.61 -8.97
CA PRO A 41 4.43 -3.07 -8.75
C PRO A 41 3.41 -4.21 -8.86
N GLN A 42 2.54 -4.35 -7.85
CA GLN A 42 1.45 -5.31 -7.96
C GLN A 42 0.46 -4.76 -9.02
N PRO A 43 -0.07 -5.62 -9.91
CA PRO A 43 -1.08 -5.18 -10.86
C PRO A 43 -2.28 -4.62 -10.10
N TYR A 44 -2.93 -3.61 -10.68
CA TYR A 44 -4.17 -3.08 -10.13
C TYR A 44 -5.25 -4.17 -10.21
N PRO A 45 -5.87 -4.58 -9.08
CA PRO A 45 -6.79 -5.70 -9.05
C PRO A 45 -8.14 -5.35 -9.68
N SER A 46 -8.88 -6.38 -10.10
CA SER A 46 -10.31 -6.24 -10.41
C SER A 46 -11.16 -6.38 -9.15
N ILE A 47 -12.43 -5.97 -9.22
CA ILE A 47 -13.41 -6.19 -8.16
C ILE A 47 -14.34 -7.35 -8.53
N GLU A 48 -14.54 -8.25 -7.56
CA GLU A 48 -15.62 -9.22 -7.54
C GLU A 48 -16.63 -8.89 -6.44
N TRP A 49 -17.91 -8.80 -6.80
CA TRP A 49 -19.00 -8.54 -5.85
C TRP A 49 -19.51 -9.85 -5.26
N GLU A 50 -19.73 -9.90 -3.95
CA GLU A 50 -20.20 -11.13 -3.27
C GLU A 50 -21.61 -11.55 -3.72
N SER A 51 -22.44 -10.57 -4.12
CA SER A 51 -23.77 -10.81 -4.72
C SER A 51 -23.72 -11.27 -6.18
N GLY A 52 -22.53 -11.27 -6.81
CA GLY A 52 -22.32 -11.56 -8.23
C GLY A 52 -22.59 -10.38 -9.19
N SER A 53 -23.05 -9.23 -8.69
CA SER A 53 -23.24 -8.01 -9.50
C SER A 53 -22.95 -6.76 -8.69
N ALA A 54 -22.49 -5.70 -9.38
CA ALA A 54 -22.34 -4.39 -8.76
C ALA A 54 -23.67 -3.87 -8.19
N PRO A 55 -23.63 -3.03 -7.13
CA PRO A 55 -24.78 -2.27 -6.66
C PRO A 55 -25.42 -1.51 -7.81
N SER A 56 -26.74 -1.46 -7.80
CA SER A 56 -27.52 -0.74 -8.80
C SER A 56 -28.67 0.01 -8.14
N GLY A 57 -29.12 1.09 -8.76
CA GLY A 57 -30.17 1.96 -8.24
C GLY A 57 -29.88 3.42 -8.53
N GLY A 58 -30.87 4.29 -8.30
CA GLY A 58 -30.77 5.70 -8.72
C GLY A 58 -29.56 6.46 -8.16
N LEU A 59 -29.15 6.16 -6.92
CA LEU A 59 -27.91 6.74 -6.35
C LEU A 59 -26.65 6.08 -6.91
N GLU A 60 -26.67 4.78 -7.22
CA GLU A 60 -25.51 4.07 -7.77
C GLU A 60 -25.19 4.52 -9.21
N ASP A 61 -26.19 5.04 -9.92
CA ASP A 61 -26.04 5.65 -11.24
C ASP A 61 -25.55 7.12 -11.17
N ASP A 62 -25.49 7.73 -9.97
CA ASP A 62 -25.03 9.11 -9.80
C ASP A 62 -23.49 9.20 -9.95
N PRO A 63 -22.98 10.11 -10.79
CA PRO A 63 -21.55 10.22 -11.04
C PRO A 63 -20.72 10.59 -9.80
N TRP A 64 -21.27 11.29 -8.82
CA TRP A 64 -20.58 11.59 -7.55
C TRP A 64 -20.45 10.35 -6.67
N VAL A 65 -21.46 9.47 -6.69
CA VAL A 65 -21.42 8.18 -5.99
C VAL A 65 -20.42 7.24 -6.65
N GLN A 66 -20.43 7.15 -7.98
CA GLN A 66 -19.44 6.35 -8.73
C GLN A 66 -18.01 6.81 -8.47
N ALA A 67 -17.77 8.12 -8.43
CA ALA A 67 -16.46 8.68 -8.09
C ALA A 67 -16.05 8.36 -6.65
N THR A 68 -16.99 8.40 -5.71
CA THR A 68 -16.74 7.99 -4.32
C THR A 68 -16.32 6.51 -4.26
N ARG A 69 -17.03 5.61 -4.94
CA ARG A 69 -16.65 4.18 -5.00
C ARG A 69 -15.26 3.99 -5.60
N ALA A 70 -14.96 4.65 -6.70
CA ALA A 70 -13.64 4.58 -7.35
C ALA A 70 -12.52 5.08 -6.43
N SER A 71 -12.77 6.15 -5.66
CA SER A 71 -11.81 6.64 -4.67
C SER A 71 -11.60 5.63 -3.53
N LEU A 72 -12.67 5.03 -2.99
CA LEU A 72 -12.57 4.04 -1.91
C LEU A 72 -11.83 2.77 -2.36
N GLU A 73 -12.04 2.35 -3.60
CA GLU A 73 -11.29 1.27 -4.22
C GLU A 73 -9.80 1.60 -4.32
N ALA A 74 -9.46 2.74 -4.94
CA ALA A 74 -8.08 3.14 -5.13
C ALA A 74 -7.35 3.37 -3.79
N GLN A 75 -8.04 3.89 -2.77
CA GLN A 75 -7.51 4.02 -1.41
C GLN A 75 -7.19 2.66 -0.77
N ALA A 76 -8.07 1.67 -0.92
CA ALA A 76 -7.83 0.33 -0.41
C ALA A 76 -6.65 -0.37 -1.12
N VAL A 77 -6.53 -0.20 -2.44
CA VAL A 77 -5.36 -0.71 -3.20
C VAL A 77 -4.07 -0.01 -2.76
N ALA A 78 -4.09 1.33 -2.64
CA ALA A 78 -2.96 2.11 -2.16
C ALA A 78 -2.51 1.70 -0.76
N GLN A 79 -3.47 1.48 0.15
CA GLN A 79 -3.18 0.96 1.49
C GLN A 79 -2.52 -0.42 1.41
N ASN A 80 -3.10 -1.37 0.67
CA ASN A 80 -2.57 -2.74 0.57
C ASN A 80 -1.12 -2.77 0.05
N GLN A 81 -0.80 -1.89 -0.90
CA GLN A 81 0.53 -1.81 -1.51
C GLN A 81 1.49 -0.89 -0.73
N ASN A 82 0.98 -0.04 0.19
CA ASN A 82 1.66 1.15 0.70
C ASN A 82 2.20 2.05 -0.43
N ASP A 83 1.43 2.22 -1.50
CA ASP A 83 1.79 3.09 -2.63
C ASP A 83 0.72 4.17 -2.82
N PHE A 84 1.06 5.41 -2.47
CA PHE A 84 0.18 6.58 -2.61
C PHE A 84 0.51 7.42 -3.85
N ASN A 85 1.26 6.83 -4.78
CA ASN A 85 1.58 7.37 -6.10
C ASN A 85 0.84 6.62 -7.24
N LEU A 86 -0.12 5.75 -6.90
CA LEU A 86 -0.94 5.03 -7.88
C LEU A 86 -1.73 6.02 -8.77
N PRO A 87 -1.69 5.87 -10.11
CA PRO A 87 -2.46 6.72 -11.02
C PRO A 87 -3.97 6.73 -10.72
N GLU A 88 -4.53 5.58 -10.37
CA GLU A 88 -5.93 5.42 -10.01
C GLU A 88 -6.30 6.22 -8.76
N LEU A 89 -5.40 6.24 -7.76
CA LEU A 89 -5.57 7.04 -6.55
C LEU A 89 -5.50 8.53 -6.86
N ILE A 90 -4.48 8.96 -7.61
CA ILE A 90 -4.30 10.36 -8.04
C ILE A 90 -5.54 10.88 -8.78
N ARG A 91 -6.08 10.09 -9.71
CA ARG A 91 -7.24 10.47 -10.53
C ARG A 91 -8.56 10.56 -9.76
N THR A 92 -8.69 9.88 -8.63
CA THR A 92 -9.96 9.77 -7.88
C THR A 92 -9.93 10.47 -6.53
N THR A 93 -8.75 10.84 -6.04
CA THR A 93 -8.57 11.30 -4.66
C THR A 93 -7.65 12.52 -4.62
N GLY A 94 -8.16 13.61 -4.06
CA GLY A 94 -7.46 14.88 -3.91
C GLY A 94 -6.27 14.80 -2.96
N LEU A 95 -5.36 15.75 -3.09
CA LEU A 95 -4.10 15.77 -2.36
C LEU A 95 -4.25 15.65 -0.83
N ALA A 96 -5.23 16.34 -0.24
CA ALA A 96 -5.43 16.33 1.21
C ALA A 96 -5.69 14.89 1.72
N VAL A 97 -6.61 14.17 1.10
CA VAL A 97 -6.96 12.79 1.48
C VAL A 97 -5.79 11.83 1.23
N ARG A 98 -5.06 11.99 0.11
CA ARG A 98 -3.85 11.18 -0.15
C ARG A 98 -2.75 11.45 0.89
N SER A 99 -2.59 12.71 1.30
CA SER A 99 -1.62 13.14 2.31
C SER A 99 -1.91 12.51 3.67
N ASP A 100 -3.18 12.45 4.06
CA ASP A 100 -3.61 11.79 5.30
C ASP A 100 -3.34 10.28 5.24
N GLY A 101 -3.63 9.64 4.11
CA GLY A 101 -3.35 8.22 3.88
C GLY A 101 -1.85 7.88 4.02
N VAL A 102 -0.97 8.63 3.35
CA VAL A 102 0.49 8.40 3.47
C VAL A 102 0.99 8.71 4.88
N ALA A 103 0.47 9.74 5.55
CA ALA A 103 0.84 10.05 6.93
C ALA A 103 0.47 8.91 7.87
N HIS A 104 -0.71 8.31 7.70
CA HIS A 104 -1.15 7.14 8.45
C HIS A 104 -0.22 5.94 8.20
N ALA A 105 0.04 5.58 6.94
CA ALA A 105 0.92 4.46 6.59
C ALA A 105 2.34 4.62 7.18
N ARG A 106 2.90 5.83 7.06
CA ARG A 106 4.21 6.15 7.64
C ARG A 106 4.22 6.05 9.16
N SER A 107 3.14 6.46 9.82
CA SER A 107 2.98 6.33 11.27
C SER A 107 2.98 4.86 11.71
N GLN A 108 2.22 4.01 11.01
CA GLN A 108 2.15 2.57 11.30
C GLN A 108 3.54 1.91 11.22
N LEU A 109 4.28 2.16 10.13
CA LEU A 109 5.63 1.62 9.96
C LEU A 109 6.62 2.14 11.01
N LYS A 110 6.56 3.43 11.37
CA LYS A 110 7.39 4.01 12.45
C LYS A 110 7.16 3.34 13.80
N ASN A 111 5.93 2.89 14.05
CA ASN A 111 5.55 2.19 15.27
C ASN A 111 5.82 0.67 15.20
N GLY A 112 6.46 0.19 14.12
CA GLY A 112 6.75 -1.23 13.93
C GLY A 112 5.51 -2.07 13.60
N HIS A 113 4.38 -1.43 13.29
CA HIS A 113 3.18 -2.12 12.85
C HIS A 113 3.31 -2.51 11.38
N ARG A 114 2.74 -3.66 11.03
CA ARG A 114 2.52 -4.03 9.63
C ARG A 114 1.30 -3.31 9.10
N THR A 115 1.29 -3.10 7.79
CA THR A 115 0.11 -2.60 7.09
C THR A 115 -1.01 -3.62 7.18
N VAL A 116 -2.19 -3.15 7.57
CA VAL A 116 -3.40 -3.98 7.56
C VAL A 116 -3.84 -4.16 6.12
N THR A 117 -3.82 -5.41 5.65
CA THR A 117 -4.30 -5.76 4.32
C THR A 117 -5.81 -6.00 4.34
N VAL A 118 -6.52 -5.33 3.43
CA VAL A 118 -7.97 -5.42 3.27
C VAL A 118 -8.33 -6.19 2.00
N ALA A 119 -9.36 -7.03 2.08
CA ALA A 119 -9.80 -7.90 1.00
C ALA A 119 -10.47 -7.16 -0.17
N GLY A 120 -10.85 -5.90 0.02
CA GLY A 120 -11.62 -5.11 -0.93
C GLY A 120 -11.78 -3.65 -0.47
N PRO A 121 -12.54 -2.83 -1.23
CA PRO A 121 -12.89 -1.47 -0.85
C PRO A 121 -13.66 -1.42 0.47
N MET A 122 -13.67 -0.24 1.11
CA MET A 122 -14.52 -0.02 2.28
C MET A 122 -16.00 -0.25 1.92
N PRO A 123 -16.75 -1.05 2.70
CA PRO A 123 -18.19 -1.21 2.50
C PRO A 123 -18.89 0.15 2.55
N PHE A 124 -19.66 0.45 1.51
CA PHE A 124 -20.21 1.78 1.28
C PHE A 124 -21.64 1.68 0.75
N ALA A 125 -22.56 2.37 1.44
CA ALA A 125 -23.97 2.47 1.09
C ALA A 125 -24.37 3.96 1.00
N PRO A 126 -24.56 4.51 -0.22
CA PRO A 126 -24.91 5.91 -0.40
C PRO A 126 -26.34 6.19 0.10
N ILE A 127 -26.53 7.34 0.73
CA ILE A 127 -27.83 7.81 1.25
C ILE A 127 -28.33 9.01 0.45
N GLU A 128 -27.45 9.98 0.20
CA GLU A 128 -27.82 11.21 -0.47
C GLU A 128 -26.65 11.84 -1.21
N VAL A 129 -26.95 12.50 -2.33
CA VAL A 129 -26.03 13.41 -3.02
C VAL A 129 -26.56 14.83 -2.87
N ILE A 130 -25.77 15.69 -2.23
CA ILE A 130 -26.07 17.10 -1.99
C ILE A 130 -25.15 17.92 -2.88
N ALA A 131 -25.62 18.24 -4.09
CA ALA A 131 -24.92 19.14 -5.00
C ALA A 131 -24.86 20.56 -4.41
N ASP A 132 -23.73 21.25 -4.61
CA ASP A 132 -23.63 22.65 -4.23
C ASP A 132 -24.35 23.53 -5.27
N ALA A 133 -25.35 24.29 -4.80
CA ALA A 133 -26.13 25.17 -5.66
C ALA A 133 -25.36 26.42 -6.10
N ALA A 134 -24.36 26.84 -5.33
CA ALA A 134 -23.49 27.98 -5.66
C ALA A 134 -22.34 27.59 -6.58
N ASP A 135 -21.89 26.32 -6.51
CA ASP A 135 -20.83 25.80 -7.35
C ASP A 135 -21.11 24.37 -7.83
N PRO A 136 -21.59 24.17 -9.07
CA PRO A 136 -21.91 22.84 -9.59
C PRO A 136 -20.69 21.93 -9.79
N ALA A 137 -19.47 22.47 -9.64
CA ALA A 137 -18.26 21.67 -9.59
C ALA A 137 -18.06 20.97 -8.24
N HIS A 138 -18.91 21.22 -7.23
CA HIS A 138 -18.80 20.62 -5.92
C HIS A 138 -20.07 19.86 -5.51
N ALA A 139 -19.88 18.78 -4.77
CA ALA A 139 -20.96 18.02 -4.18
C ALA A 139 -20.51 17.35 -2.88
N ARG A 140 -21.50 16.93 -2.10
CA ARG A 140 -21.31 16.08 -0.92
C ARG A 140 -22.07 14.80 -1.10
N VAL A 141 -21.43 13.68 -0.80
CA VAL A 141 -22.09 12.36 -0.77
C VAL A 141 -22.16 11.92 0.67
N GLN A 142 -23.38 11.83 1.21
CA GLN A 142 -23.62 11.26 2.52
C GLN A 142 -23.88 9.77 2.37
N ALA A 143 -23.25 8.98 3.24
CA ALA A 143 -23.29 7.54 3.16
C ALA A 143 -23.08 6.92 4.53
N CYS A 144 -23.49 5.66 4.65
CA CYS A 144 -22.99 4.79 5.69
C CYS A 144 -21.77 4.05 5.17
N VAL A 145 -20.79 3.85 6.05
CA VAL A 145 -19.63 2.99 5.80
C VAL A 145 -19.51 1.94 6.88
N GLY A 146 -19.16 0.73 6.46
CA GLY A 146 -18.89 -0.39 7.34
C GLY A 146 -17.40 -0.53 7.65
N ALA A 147 -17.08 -1.45 8.57
CA ALA A 147 -15.70 -1.81 8.82
C ALA A 147 -15.04 -2.43 7.58
N SER A 148 -13.75 -2.13 7.38
CA SER A 148 -12.96 -2.73 6.30
C SER A 148 -12.87 -4.25 6.49
N LEU A 149 -12.95 -4.99 5.38
CA LEU A 149 -12.82 -6.44 5.34
C LEU A 149 -11.34 -6.85 5.46
N ALA A 150 -10.72 -6.67 6.62
CA ALA A 150 -9.33 -7.05 6.84
C ALA A 150 -9.11 -8.56 6.64
N LEU A 151 -8.03 -8.95 5.95
CA LEU A 151 -7.72 -10.36 5.68
C LEU A 151 -7.21 -11.12 6.91
N GLU A 152 -6.52 -10.43 7.83
CA GLU A 152 -5.86 -11.06 8.99
C GLU A 152 -6.48 -10.67 10.35
N ALA A 153 -7.59 -9.91 10.38
CA ALA A 153 -8.20 -9.50 11.64
C ALA A 153 -9.08 -10.61 12.25
N SER A 154 -8.78 -11.00 13.49
CA SER A 154 -9.55 -11.99 14.25
C SER A 154 -10.81 -11.41 14.91
N ASP A 155 -10.95 -10.09 14.95
CA ASP A 155 -12.08 -9.37 15.51
C ASP A 155 -12.52 -8.33 14.47
N GLN A 156 -13.61 -8.63 13.77
CA GLN A 156 -14.22 -7.66 12.87
C GLN A 156 -14.95 -6.66 13.75
N SER A 157 -14.48 -5.41 13.83
CA SER A 157 -15.28 -4.35 14.45
C SER A 157 -16.62 -4.30 13.74
N SER A 158 -17.69 -4.67 14.42
CA SER A 158 -19.05 -4.53 13.90
C SER A 158 -19.50 -3.10 14.17
N GLY A 159 -19.82 -2.38 13.11
CA GLY A 159 -20.31 -1.02 13.22
C GLY A 159 -20.37 -0.37 11.86
N ALA A 160 -21.54 0.20 11.56
CA ALA A 160 -21.69 1.15 10.48
C ALA A 160 -21.68 2.55 11.10
N PHE A 161 -21.08 3.52 10.42
CA PHE A 161 -21.13 4.91 10.85
C PHE A 161 -21.35 5.83 9.66
N GLY A 162 -21.93 7.00 9.96
CA GLY A 162 -22.20 8.01 8.96
C GLY A 162 -20.94 8.76 8.54
N ILE A 163 -20.84 9.02 7.25
CA ILE A 163 -19.75 9.82 6.68
C ILE A 163 -20.28 10.72 5.57
N GLU A 164 -19.71 11.91 5.47
CA GLU A 164 -19.85 12.78 4.32
C GLU A 164 -18.52 12.81 3.56
N TYR A 165 -18.57 12.49 2.27
CA TYR A 165 -17.47 12.73 1.34
C TYR A 165 -17.70 14.07 0.65
N ARG A 166 -16.68 14.92 0.64
CA ARG A 166 -16.64 16.17 -0.14
C ARG A 166 -15.95 15.87 -1.46
N LEU A 167 -16.59 16.24 -2.56
CA LEU A 167 -16.08 16.00 -3.90
C LEU A 167 -15.97 17.29 -4.70
N GLU A 168 -14.99 17.29 -5.60
CA GLU A 168 -14.80 18.31 -6.61
C GLU A 168 -14.84 17.67 -8.00
N ARG A 169 -15.28 18.43 -8.99
CA ARG A 169 -15.14 18.12 -10.41
C ARG A 169 -14.11 19.07 -10.99
N ILE A 170 -12.97 18.52 -11.38
CA ILE A 170 -11.90 19.28 -12.03
C ILE A 170 -12.16 19.42 -13.53
N PRO A 171 -11.43 20.31 -14.24
CA PRO A 171 -11.43 20.35 -15.69
C PRO A 171 -11.19 18.94 -16.28
N GLU A 172 -11.71 18.67 -17.48
CA GLU A 172 -11.85 17.32 -18.09
C GLU A 172 -12.98 16.47 -17.51
N GLY A 173 -13.70 16.97 -16.50
CA GLY A 173 -14.91 16.33 -15.98
C GLY A 173 -14.66 15.21 -14.98
N LEU A 174 -13.39 14.97 -14.61
CA LEU A 174 -13.00 14.04 -13.56
C LEU A 174 -13.55 14.53 -12.21
N ILE A 175 -14.03 13.58 -11.40
CA ILE A 175 -14.55 13.84 -10.07
C ILE A 175 -13.63 13.18 -9.04
N ARG A 176 -13.28 13.91 -7.99
CA ARG A 176 -12.35 13.45 -6.95
C ARG A 176 -12.93 13.66 -5.56
N VAL A 177 -12.62 12.75 -4.64
CA VAL A 177 -12.88 12.96 -3.21
C VAL A 177 -11.76 13.83 -2.64
N VAL A 178 -12.10 14.99 -2.11
CA VAL A 178 -11.15 15.99 -1.58
C VAL A 178 -11.16 16.08 -0.06
N GLY A 179 -12.10 15.41 0.59
CA GLY A 179 -12.14 15.31 2.04
C GLY A 179 -13.28 14.43 2.50
N SER A 180 -13.28 14.10 3.78
CA SER A 180 -14.38 13.44 4.44
C SER A 180 -14.60 13.98 5.85
N THR A 181 -15.77 13.74 6.41
CA THR A 181 -16.12 14.09 7.80
C THR A 181 -17.14 13.09 8.33
N GLY A 182 -16.95 12.61 9.55
CA GLY A 182 -17.92 11.72 10.20
C GLY A 182 -19.22 12.46 10.52
N LEU A 183 -20.35 11.80 10.29
CA LEU A 183 -21.69 12.30 10.61
C LEU A 183 -22.26 11.48 11.76
N SER A 184 -22.21 12.05 12.98
CA SER A 184 -22.73 11.38 14.18
C SER A 184 -24.25 11.20 14.18
N ASP A 185 -24.95 12.08 13.45
CA ASP A 185 -26.41 12.16 13.47
C ASP A 185 -27.04 11.35 12.33
N LEU A 186 -26.23 10.67 11.51
CA LEU A 186 -26.70 9.83 10.42
C LEU A 186 -26.91 8.40 10.93
N GLU A 187 -28.17 7.96 10.88
CA GLU A 187 -28.58 6.63 11.33
C GLU A 187 -28.10 5.56 10.35
N CYS A 188 -27.11 4.76 10.77
CA CYS A 188 -26.54 3.68 9.97
C CYS A 188 -26.85 2.27 10.50
N ASP A 189 -27.69 2.18 11.54
CA ASP A 189 -28.10 0.91 12.13
C ASP A 189 -28.91 0.08 11.13
N GLY A 190 -28.51 -1.19 10.96
CA GLY A 190 -29.20 -2.14 10.08
C GLY A 190 -28.97 -1.92 8.58
N VAL A 191 -28.04 -1.04 8.19
CA VAL A 191 -27.66 -0.88 6.77
C VAL A 191 -27.01 -2.15 6.24
N GLU A 192 -27.51 -2.63 5.11
CA GLU A 192 -26.90 -3.71 4.35
C GLU A 192 -25.86 -3.13 3.38
N PHE A 193 -24.65 -3.67 3.41
CA PHE A 193 -23.59 -3.27 2.49
C PHE A 193 -23.45 -4.27 1.36
N ALA A 194 -23.28 -3.76 0.15
CA ALA A 194 -22.72 -4.55 -0.92
C ALA A 194 -21.21 -4.71 -0.68
N LEU A 195 -20.81 -5.97 -0.51
CA LEU A 195 -19.42 -6.34 -0.26
C LEU A 195 -18.73 -6.71 -1.56
N ALA A 196 -17.50 -6.23 -1.71
CA ALA A 196 -16.62 -6.45 -2.84
C ALA A 196 -15.27 -6.96 -2.35
N ARG A 197 -14.65 -7.82 -3.14
CA ARG A 197 -13.30 -8.33 -2.93
C ARG A 197 -12.43 -8.07 -4.15
N PHE A 198 -11.14 -7.93 -3.92
CA PHE A 198 -10.15 -7.84 -4.97
C PHE A 198 -9.84 -9.23 -5.54
N ASP A 199 -9.76 -9.33 -6.86
CA ASP A 199 -9.21 -10.47 -7.59
C ASP A 199 -8.10 -10.00 -8.56
N PRO A 200 -6.85 -10.45 -8.38
CA PRO A 200 -6.38 -11.35 -7.33
C PRO A 200 -6.46 -10.73 -5.94
N GLN A 201 -6.53 -11.59 -4.92
CA GLN A 201 -6.43 -11.14 -3.53
C GLN A 201 -5.09 -10.41 -3.29
N PRO A 202 -5.10 -9.32 -2.53
CA PRO A 202 -3.93 -8.47 -2.35
C PRO A 202 -2.87 -9.19 -1.52
N VAL A 203 -1.62 -9.03 -1.94
CA VAL A 203 -0.47 -9.49 -1.14
C VAL A 203 -0.03 -8.34 -0.24
N PRO A 204 0.18 -8.57 1.06
CA PRO A 204 0.68 -7.54 1.96
C PRO A 204 1.97 -6.88 1.45
N SER A 205 2.04 -5.56 1.54
CA SER A 205 3.26 -4.80 1.24
C SER A 205 4.45 -5.31 2.07
N THR A 206 5.61 -5.40 1.44
CA THR A 206 6.88 -5.77 2.08
C THR A 206 7.65 -4.56 2.62
N LEU A 207 7.11 -3.35 2.46
CA LEU A 207 7.73 -2.13 2.98
C LEU A 207 7.78 -2.16 4.50
N THR A 208 8.95 -1.81 5.04
CA THR A 208 9.21 -1.76 6.49
C THR A 208 9.72 -0.40 6.96
N ASP A 209 10.23 0.44 6.04
CA ASP A 209 10.69 1.79 6.34
C ASP A 209 9.66 2.83 5.86
N ALA A 210 9.24 3.71 6.77
CA ALA A 210 8.30 4.79 6.46
C ALA A 210 8.81 5.77 5.38
N ARG A 211 10.13 5.86 5.19
CA ARG A 211 10.74 6.74 4.16
C ARG A 211 10.54 6.21 2.74
N ASP A 212 10.30 4.90 2.60
CA ASP A 212 10.19 4.24 1.32
C ASP A 212 8.75 4.22 0.78
N VAL A 213 7.78 4.74 1.54
CA VAL A 213 6.37 4.85 1.11
C VAL A 213 6.25 5.89 -0.01
N PRO A 214 5.94 5.47 -1.26
CA PRO A 214 5.82 6.38 -2.40
C PRO A 214 4.62 7.31 -2.25
N PHE A 215 4.79 8.56 -2.68
CA PHE A 215 3.75 9.58 -2.62
C PHE A 215 4.00 10.68 -3.66
N ALA A 216 3.01 10.97 -4.48
CA ALA A 216 2.99 12.18 -5.31
C ALA A 216 2.52 13.37 -4.47
N GLU A 217 3.47 14.20 -3.99
CA GLU A 217 3.14 15.38 -3.18
C GLU A 217 2.27 16.42 -3.91
N ARG A 218 2.38 16.52 -5.24
CA ARG A 218 1.51 17.31 -6.12
C ARG A 218 1.48 16.70 -7.50
N ASP A 219 0.35 16.83 -8.18
CA ASP A 219 0.20 16.49 -9.59
C ASP A 219 -0.46 17.63 -10.39
N ASP A 220 -0.63 17.42 -11.69
CA ASP A 220 -1.23 18.38 -12.61
C ASP A 220 -2.72 18.61 -12.31
N LEU A 221 -3.40 17.63 -11.71
CA LEU A 221 -4.82 17.71 -11.35
C LEU A 221 -5.00 18.58 -10.11
N ASP A 222 -4.11 18.44 -9.11
CA ASP A 222 -4.12 19.26 -7.89
C ASP A 222 -3.89 20.75 -8.21
N ARG A 223 -3.08 21.05 -9.23
CA ARG A 223 -2.83 22.43 -9.69
C ARG A 223 -4.01 23.06 -10.41
N GLN A 224 -4.97 22.26 -10.87
CA GLN A 224 -6.17 22.74 -11.55
C GLN A 224 -7.33 23.00 -10.57
N ALA A 225 -7.18 22.58 -9.32
CA ALA A 225 -8.15 22.81 -8.24
C ALA A 225 -7.89 24.10 -7.44
N ASP A 226 -6.70 24.71 -7.58
CA ASP A 226 -6.30 26.00 -6.99
C ASP A 226 -6.78 27.21 -7.82
#